data_AF-A0A1F6HMI6-F1
#
_entry.id   AF-A0A1F6HMI6-F1
#
_cell.length_a   1.000
_cell.length_b   1.000
_cell.length_c   1.000
_cell.angle_alpha   90.00
_cell.angle_beta   90.00
_cell.angle_gamma   90.00
#
_symmetry.space_group_name_H-M   'P 1'
#
loop_
_entity.id
_entity.type
_entity.pdbx_description
1 polymer ?
#
loop_
_entity_poly.entity_id
_entity_poly.type
_entity_poly.pdbx_seq_one_letter_code
_entity_poly.pdbx_strand_id
1 'polypeptide(L)'
;MAIVGPIIVALVILTVLAKNRSIFGRLKGSSEKLGLSNPKFLITIGIIVFNLISFTMIPWWWNILTSNWYGFAVFNIGFWLALYLRTIKNNAIASNVSNIITVMLVVGLATTAIHQYQNRESSDNNEVVKDKAPVANLSRVPADIALPIIAECESGGRQFEDDGVTPFKNREGSSAIGKYQILASEHEERALNKYGFDIRTEAGNEGYARVLYSESGTKHWEADSKSSACWRPQLQAYTGKPSRTPTQESYSLTVNAPVGPSSYEIEVPIGFDFSWGGSEGSFVVENEKGIQARFDPDNNLFEDLPWINQGEKSGFSKKLKFKSLSDKPAKVNLRFTKQSMRGSSRSPFLFIYFYFLRKKARWRSDTKSIDDNP
;
A
#
# COMPACT_ATOMS: atom_id res chain seq x y z
N MET A 1 8.49 -15.09 -8.71
CA MET A 1 9.21 -15.71 -9.85
C MET A 1 10.72 -15.84 -9.67
N ALA A 2 11.36 -15.25 -8.65
CA ALA A 2 12.83 -15.24 -8.49
C ALA A 2 13.51 -16.59 -8.13
N ILE A 3 12.76 -17.64 -7.79
CA ILE A 3 13.32 -18.92 -7.30
C ILE A 3 13.61 -19.92 -8.43
N VAL A 4 12.99 -19.75 -9.60
CA VAL A 4 13.05 -20.74 -10.70
C VAL A 4 14.39 -20.70 -11.45
N GLY A 5 14.95 -19.52 -11.68
CA GLY A 5 16.19 -19.34 -12.44
C GLY A 5 17.40 -20.09 -11.86
N PRO A 6 17.72 -19.96 -10.57
CA PRO A 6 18.91 -20.60 -10.02
C PRO A 6 18.81 -22.12 -9.88
N ILE A 7 17.60 -22.64 -9.62
CA ILE A 7 17.34 -24.08 -9.59
C ILE A 7 17.59 -24.69 -10.98
N ILE A 8 17.17 -24.01 -12.04
CA ILE A 8 17.44 -24.45 -13.42
C ILE A 8 18.95 -24.46 -13.70
N VAL A 9 19.69 -23.43 -13.28
CA VAL A 9 21.16 -23.38 -13.48
C VAL A 9 21.87 -24.51 -12.72
N ALA A 10 21.52 -24.75 -11.47
CA ALA A 10 22.10 -25.85 -10.67
C ALA A 10 21.78 -27.22 -11.28
N LEU A 11 20.54 -27.43 -11.73
CA LEU A 11 20.12 -28.65 -12.42
C LEU A 11 20.86 -28.81 -13.74
N VAL A 12 21.03 -27.76 -14.54
CA VAL A 12 21.80 -27.82 -15.80
C VAL A 12 23.25 -28.20 -15.54
N ILE A 13 23.90 -27.60 -14.53
CA ILE A 13 25.28 -27.94 -14.16
C ILE A 13 25.37 -29.41 -13.72
N LEU A 14 24.47 -29.87 -12.84
CA LEU A 14 24.43 -31.27 -12.40
C LEU A 14 24.16 -32.22 -13.57
N THR A 15 23.29 -31.85 -14.51
CA THR A 15 22.96 -32.67 -15.68
C THR A 15 24.13 -32.74 -16.65
N VAL A 16 24.83 -31.63 -16.89
CA VAL A 16 26.05 -31.58 -17.70
C VAL A 16 27.16 -32.44 -17.08
N LEU A 17 27.35 -32.34 -15.76
CA LEU A 17 28.33 -33.15 -15.02
C LEU A 17 27.97 -34.64 -15.03
N ALA A 18 26.70 -34.98 -14.85
CA ALA A 18 26.23 -36.37 -14.85
C ALA A 18 26.31 -37.01 -16.25
N LYS A 19 25.99 -36.23 -17.30
CA LYS A 19 25.99 -36.71 -18.69
C LYS A 19 27.40 -36.85 -19.26
N ASN A 20 28.37 -36.08 -18.74
CA ASN A 20 29.74 -36.12 -19.22
C ASN A 20 30.68 -36.83 -18.24
N ARG A 21 30.44 -38.13 -18.00
CA ARG A 21 31.28 -39.01 -17.15
C ARG A 21 32.78 -38.96 -17.52
N SER A 22 33.13 -38.62 -18.76
CA SER A 22 34.51 -38.45 -19.21
C SER A 22 35.24 -37.30 -18.51
N ILE A 23 34.53 -36.22 -18.16
CA ILE A 23 35.08 -35.09 -17.40
C ILE A 23 35.44 -35.55 -15.99
N PHE A 24 34.62 -36.38 -15.36
CA PHE A 24 34.92 -36.95 -14.04
C PHE A 24 36.15 -37.87 -14.07
N GLY A 25 36.31 -38.66 -15.15
CA GLY A 25 37.52 -39.47 -15.36
C GLY A 25 38.77 -38.62 -15.54
N ARG A 26 38.68 -37.53 -16.32
CA ARG A 26 39.79 -36.57 -16.52
C ARG A 26 40.12 -35.77 -15.25
N LEU A 27 39.11 -35.39 -14.45
CA LEU A 27 39.30 -34.74 -13.15
C LEU A 27 39.97 -35.68 -12.15
N LYS A 28 39.64 -36.98 -12.17
CA LYS A 28 40.25 -37.98 -11.28
C LYS A 28 41.73 -38.20 -11.60
N GLY A 29 42.09 -38.27 -12.89
CA GLY A 29 43.49 -38.40 -13.33
C GLY A 29 44.32 -37.12 -13.19
N SER A 30 43.68 -35.94 -13.26
CA SER A 30 44.34 -34.64 -13.09
C SER A 30 44.30 -34.13 -11.64
N SER A 31 43.66 -34.87 -10.72
CA SER A 31 43.48 -34.50 -9.32
C SER A 31 44.81 -34.24 -8.60
N GLU A 32 45.82 -35.07 -8.85
CA GLU A 32 47.15 -34.87 -8.28
C GLU A 32 47.88 -33.67 -8.89
N LYS A 33 47.72 -33.44 -10.20
CA LYS A 33 48.37 -32.29 -10.89
C LYS A 33 47.72 -30.94 -10.57
N LEU A 34 46.41 -30.92 -10.29
CA LEU A 34 45.65 -29.70 -9.99
C LEU A 34 45.69 -29.34 -8.50
N GLY A 35 46.34 -30.14 -7.65
CA GLY A 35 46.35 -29.90 -6.19
C GLY A 35 44.97 -30.04 -5.56
N LEU A 36 44.07 -30.83 -6.16
CA LEU A 36 42.71 -31.10 -5.65
C LEU A 36 42.73 -31.87 -4.31
N SER A 37 43.86 -32.45 -3.93
CA SER A 37 44.09 -33.04 -2.61
C SER A 37 44.44 -32.01 -1.53
N ASN A 38 44.73 -30.76 -1.91
CA ASN A 38 45.05 -29.72 -0.94
C ASN A 38 43.79 -29.31 -0.17
N PRO A 39 43.74 -29.51 1.16
CA PRO A 39 42.56 -29.19 1.95
C PRO A 39 42.16 -27.71 1.82
N LYS A 40 43.12 -26.80 1.64
CA LYS A 40 42.84 -25.36 1.44
C LYS A 40 42.01 -25.13 0.18
N PHE A 41 42.33 -25.83 -0.92
CA PHE A 41 41.64 -25.69 -2.20
C PHE A 41 40.21 -26.24 -2.11
N LEU A 42 40.04 -27.42 -1.49
CA LEU A 42 38.73 -28.03 -1.29
C LEU A 42 37.81 -27.18 -0.42
N ILE A 43 38.34 -26.60 0.67
CA ILE A 43 37.57 -25.69 1.54
C ILE A 43 37.14 -24.45 0.74
N THR A 44 38.03 -23.83 -0.03
CA THR A 44 37.70 -22.66 -0.84
C THR A 44 36.59 -22.94 -1.85
N ILE A 45 36.67 -24.07 -2.58
CA ILE A 45 35.59 -24.49 -3.48
C ILE A 45 34.28 -24.72 -2.71
N GLY A 46 34.36 -25.40 -1.57
CA GLY A 46 33.20 -25.67 -0.71
C GLY A 46 32.49 -24.38 -0.28
N ILE A 47 33.25 -23.34 0.07
CA ILE A 47 32.71 -22.03 0.45
C ILE A 47 32.04 -21.34 -0.75
N ILE A 48 32.63 -21.38 -1.94
CA ILE A 48 32.01 -20.79 -3.14
C ILE A 48 30.67 -21.47 -3.44
N VAL A 49 30.64 -22.81 -3.41
CA VAL A 49 29.42 -23.58 -3.63
C VAL A 49 28.38 -23.30 -2.54
N PHE A 50 28.79 -23.24 -1.27
CA PHE A 50 27.91 -22.93 -0.15
C PHE A 50 27.28 -21.54 -0.27
N ASN A 51 28.06 -20.51 -0.63
CA ASN A 51 27.54 -19.16 -0.87
C ASN A 51 26.54 -19.14 -2.03
N LEU A 52 26.85 -19.83 -3.13
CA LEU A 52 25.95 -19.94 -4.28
C LEU A 52 24.62 -20.60 -3.89
N ILE A 53 24.66 -21.76 -3.22
CA ILE A 53 23.44 -22.46 -2.78
C ILE A 53 22.63 -21.57 -1.84
N SER A 54 23.28 -20.94 -0.87
CA SER A 54 22.59 -20.19 0.15
C SER A 54 21.97 -18.89 -0.39
N PHE A 55 22.63 -18.22 -1.34
CA PHE A 55 22.04 -17.12 -2.11
C PHE A 55 20.71 -17.54 -2.78
N THR A 56 20.68 -18.76 -3.32
CA THR A 56 19.51 -19.26 -4.05
C THR A 56 18.39 -19.78 -3.16
N MET A 57 18.72 -20.47 -2.07
CA MET A 57 17.73 -21.12 -1.20
C MET A 57 17.21 -20.19 -0.11
N ILE A 58 18.02 -19.23 0.35
CA ILE A 58 17.70 -18.38 1.50
C ILE A 58 18.02 -16.91 1.18
N PRO A 59 17.27 -16.25 0.26
CA PRO A 59 17.59 -14.90 -0.20
C PRO A 59 17.65 -13.86 0.94
N TRP A 60 16.80 -14.00 1.95
CA TRP A 60 16.80 -13.11 3.10
C TRP A 60 18.08 -13.23 3.95
N TRP A 61 18.67 -14.42 4.02
CA TRP A 61 19.94 -14.65 4.70
C TRP A 61 21.12 -14.03 3.94
N TRP A 62 21.04 -14.06 2.60
CA TRP A 62 22.01 -13.34 1.78
C TRP A 62 21.97 -11.84 2.03
N ASN A 63 20.77 -11.25 2.12
CA ASN A 63 20.62 -9.83 2.45
C ASN A 63 21.26 -9.47 3.80
N ILE A 64 21.23 -10.37 4.78
CA ILE A 64 21.92 -10.17 6.08
C ILE A 64 23.44 -10.15 5.86
N LEU A 65 23.97 -11.18 5.21
CA LEU A 65 25.41 -11.32 5.00
C LEU A 65 25.98 -10.19 4.14
N THR A 66 25.26 -9.78 3.09
CA THR A 66 25.70 -8.72 2.18
C THR A 66 25.27 -7.32 2.59
N SER A 67 24.50 -7.17 3.67
CA SER A 67 24.13 -5.84 4.20
C SER A 67 25.35 -4.98 4.49
N ASN A 68 26.47 -5.61 4.86
CA ASN A 68 27.75 -4.98 5.09
C ASN A 68 28.85 -5.85 4.46
N TRP A 69 29.65 -5.30 3.55
CA TRP A 69 30.69 -6.06 2.86
C TRP A 69 31.71 -6.70 3.83
N TYR A 70 31.99 -6.04 4.97
CA TYR A 70 32.88 -6.57 6.00
C TYR A 70 32.24 -7.74 6.78
N GLY A 71 30.92 -7.73 6.99
CA GLY A 71 30.22 -8.85 7.63
C GLY A 71 30.30 -10.12 6.79
N PHE A 72 30.10 -9.97 5.48
CA PHE A 72 30.32 -11.05 4.51
C PHE A 72 31.75 -11.60 4.57
N ALA A 73 32.75 -10.72 4.55
CA ALA A 73 34.16 -11.12 4.57
C ALA A 73 34.54 -11.84 5.88
N VAL A 74 34.16 -11.28 7.03
CA VAL A 74 34.44 -11.85 8.36
C VAL A 74 33.81 -13.23 8.51
N PHE A 75 32.56 -13.40 8.05
CA PHE A 75 31.89 -14.70 8.09
C PHE A 75 32.63 -15.74 7.25
N ASN A 76 32.98 -15.42 5.99
CA ASN A 76 33.68 -16.36 5.11
C ASN A 76 35.08 -16.71 5.60
N ILE A 77 35.84 -15.74 6.11
CA ILE A 77 37.17 -15.97 6.69
C ILE A 77 37.06 -16.85 7.93
N GLY A 78 36.13 -16.53 8.84
CA GLY A 78 35.90 -17.32 10.04
C GLY A 78 35.48 -18.75 9.72
N PHE A 79 34.58 -18.93 8.76
CA PHE A 79 34.11 -20.25 8.33
C PHE A 79 35.23 -21.06 7.65
N TRP A 80 36.03 -20.42 6.79
CA TRP A 80 37.23 -21.03 6.19
C TRP A 80 38.22 -21.49 7.26
N LEU A 81 38.51 -20.64 8.25
CA LEU A 81 39.44 -20.93 9.33
C LEU A 81 38.94 -22.09 10.20
N ALA A 82 37.65 -22.11 10.54
CA ALA A 82 37.04 -23.19 11.31
C ALA A 82 37.16 -24.54 10.58
N LEU A 83 36.88 -24.58 9.28
CA LEU A 83 37.02 -25.79 8.46
C LEU A 83 38.48 -26.21 8.31
N TYR A 84 39.39 -25.26 8.07
CA TYR A 84 40.82 -25.55 7.92
C TYR A 84 41.40 -26.16 9.19
N LEU A 85 41.08 -25.61 10.36
CA LEU A 85 41.53 -26.15 11.64
C LEU A 85 41.03 -27.59 11.89
N ARG A 86 39.83 -27.95 11.40
CA ARG A 86 39.34 -29.35 11.46
C ARG A 86 40.13 -30.32 10.58
N THR A 87 40.86 -29.83 9.57
CA THR A 87 41.68 -30.70 8.71
C THR A 87 43.03 -31.08 9.36
N ILE A 88 43.44 -30.36 10.42
CA ILE A 88 44.68 -30.64 11.15
C ILE A 88 44.43 -31.81 12.11
N LYS A 89 44.83 -33.02 11.70
CA LYS A 89 44.66 -34.25 12.49
C LYS A 89 45.47 -34.20 13.79
N ASN A 90 44.94 -34.84 14.85
CA ASN A 90 45.59 -35.08 16.14
C ASN A 90 46.05 -33.83 16.93
N ASN A 91 45.52 -32.65 16.63
CA ASN A 91 45.81 -31.44 17.40
C ASN A 91 44.58 -31.01 18.21
N ALA A 92 44.60 -31.29 19.52
CA ALA A 92 43.52 -30.93 20.44
C ALA A 92 43.27 -29.41 20.47
N ILE A 93 44.32 -28.60 20.37
CA ILE A 93 44.23 -27.13 20.35
C ILE A 93 43.50 -26.68 19.08
N ALA A 94 43.87 -27.19 17.91
CA ALA A 94 43.22 -26.84 16.64
C ALA A 94 41.72 -27.18 16.64
N SER A 95 41.37 -28.36 17.17
CA SER A 95 39.97 -28.78 17.34
C SER A 95 39.18 -27.85 18.26
N ASN A 96 39.76 -27.51 19.43
CA ASN A 96 39.13 -26.60 20.38
C ASN A 96 38.92 -25.19 19.79
N VAL A 97 39.94 -24.64 19.12
CA VAL A 97 39.84 -23.33 18.46
C VAL A 97 38.78 -23.35 17.35
N SER A 98 38.71 -24.41 16.54
CA SER A 98 37.67 -24.57 15.52
C SER A 98 36.27 -24.55 16.12
N ASN A 99 36.05 -25.26 17.23
CA ASN A 99 34.76 -25.29 17.92
C ASN A 99 34.38 -23.90 18.46
N ILE A 100 35.33 -23.15 19.04
CA ILE A 100 35.11 -21.77 19.52
C ILE A 100 34.69 -20.85 18.37
N ILE A 101 35.41 -20.87 17.24
CA ILE A 101 35.09 -20.06 16.07
C ILE A 101 33.71 -20.42 15.52
N THR A 102 33.39 -21.72 15.46
CA THR A 102 32.08 -22.20 14.99
C THR A 102 30.95 -21.67 15.87
N VAL A 103 31.10 -21.71 17.19
CA VAL A 103 30.11 -21.16 18.13
C VAL A 103 29.95 -19.65 17.94
N MET A 104 31.05 -18.89 17.80
CA MET A 104 30.99 -17.45 17.55
C MET A 104 30.26 -17.10 16.25
N LEU A 105 30.47 -17.86 15.16
CA LEU A 105 29.76 -17.65 13.90
C LEU A 105 28.25 -17.91 14.04
N VAL A 106 27.86 -18.99 14.73
CA VAL A 106 26.45 -19.34 14.95
C VAL A 106 25.76 -18.29 15.82
N VAL A 107 26.39 -17.87 16.92
CA VAL A 107 25.85 -16.83 17.82
C VAL A 107 25.77 -15.48 17.11
N GLY A 108 26.79 -15.11 16.33
CA GLY A 108 26.78 -13.89 15.53
C GLY A 108 25.60 -13.87 14.54
N LEU A 109 25.41 -14.95 13.78
CA LEU A 109 24.27 -15.09 12.87
C LEU A 109 22.92 -15.04 13.60
N ALA A 110 22.78 -15.77 14.71
CA ALA A 110 21.54 -15.79 15.50
C ALA A 110 21.19 -14.40 16.04
N THR A 111 22.17 -13.70 16.61
CA THR A 111 21.99 -12.33 17.13
C THR A 111 21.57 -11.37 16.01
N THR A 112 22.20 -11.48 14.83
CA THR A 112 21.86 -10.62 13.68
C THR A 112 20.45 -10.91 13.16
N ALA A 113 20.06 -12.18 13.10
CA ALA A 113 18.72 -12.61 12.70
C ALA A 113 17.65 -12.15 13.70
N ILE A 114 17.92 -12.28 15.01
CA ILE A 114 17.03 -11.78 16.08
C ILE A 114 16.87 -10.26 15.98
N HIS A 115 17.97 -9.51 15.81
CA HIS A 115 17.91 -8.06 15.68
C HIS A 115 17.10 -7.62 14.45
N GLN A 116 17.26 -8.30 13.30
CA GLN A 116 16.43 -8.01 12.12
C GLN A 116 14.96 -8.39 12.34
N TYR A 117 14.68 -9.51 12.99
CA TYR A 117 13.32 -9.92 13.31
C TYR A 117 12.64 -8.93 14.24
N GLN A 118 13.31 -8.51 15.32
CA GLN A 118 12.82 -7.49 16.27
C GLN A 118 12.59 -6.13 15.60
N ASN A 119 13.44 -5.72 14.65
CA ASN A 119 13.25 -4.48 13.91
C ASN A 119 12.08 -4.55 12.92
N ARG A 120 11.82 -5.73 12.32
CA ARG A 120 10.61 -5.94 11.51
C ARG A 120 9.36 -5.93 12.39
N GLU A 121 9.41 -6.63 13.51
CA GLU A 121 8.29 -6.69 14.45
C GLU A 121 8.03 -5.33 15.09
N SER A 122 9.05 -4.49 15.30
CA SER A 122 8.86 -3.09 15.73
C SER A 122 8.29 -2.19 14.63
N SER A 123 8.43 -2.57 13.36
CA SER A 123 7.78 -1.88 12.25
C SER A 123 6.30 -2.28 12.09
N ASP A 124 5.92 -3.49 12.53
CA ASP A 124 4.53 -3.98 12.49
C ASP A 124 3.78 -3.74 13.82
N ASN A 125 4.45 -3.78 14.97
CA ASN A 125 3.85 -3.64 16.31
C ASN A 125 3.90 -2.21 16.87
N ASN A 126 4.50 -1.24 16.18
CA ASN A 126 4.26 0.18 16.49
C ASN A 126 2.85 0.66 16.06
N GLU A 127 1.96 -0.25 15.64
CA GLU A 127 0.51 -0.01 15.61
C GLU A 127 -0.18 -0.22 16.98
N VAL A 128 0.51 -0.72 18.02
CA VAL A 128 -0.15 -0.97 19.33
C VAL A 128 0.67 -0.45 20.51
N VAL A 129 0.23 0.71 21.01
CA VAL A 129 0.36 1.20 22.41
C VAL A 129 1.76 1.66 22.85
N LYS A 130 2.03 2.94 22.64
CA LYS A 130 2.60 3.81 23.68
C LYS A 130 1.88 5.14 23.65
N ASP A 131 1.34 5.54 24.79
CA ASP A 131 0.55 6.74 25.07
C ASP A 131 1.23 8.06 24.64
N LYS A 132 1.33 8.30 23.34
CA LYS A 132 1.18 9.62 22.76
C LYS A 132 -0.26 9.70 22.27
N ALA A 133 -0.91 10.83 22.53
CA ALA A 133 -2.29 11.10 22.13
C ALA A 133 -2.62 10.46 20.78
N PRO A 134 -3.79 9.79 20.63
CA PRO A 134 -4.11 8.99 19.46
C PRO A 134 -3.79 9.81 18.23
N VAL A 135 -2.73 9.40 17.51
CA VAL A 135 -2.44 9.96 16.20
C VAL A 135 -3.64 9.53 15.38
N ALA A 136 -4.58 10.47 15.22
CA ALA A 136 -5.80 10.23 14.49
C ALA A 136 -5.39 9.60 13.17
N ASN A 137 -5.99 8.45 12.85
CA ASN A 137 -5.61 7.65 11.69
C ASN A 137 -5.86 8.50 10.43
N LEU A 138 -4.82 9.22 9.98
CA LEU A 138 -4.91 10.22 8.91
C LEU A 138 -5.32 9.58 7.58
N SER A 139 -5.14 8.27 7.45
CA SER A 139 -5.62 7.42 6.36
C SER A 139 -7.15 7.36 6.25
N ARG A 140 -7.90 7.88 7.24
CA ARG A 140 -9.37 8.01 7.18
C ARG A 140 -9.84 9.25 6.42
N VAL A 141 -8.96 10.20 6.13
CA VAL A 141 -9.32 11.37 5.32
C VAL A 141 -9.47 10.91 3.87
N PRO A 142 -10.58 11.22 3.17
CA PRO A 142 -10.73 10.89 1.75
C PRO A 142 -9.58 11.48 0.92
N ALA A 143 -9.12 10.74 -0.10
CA ALA A 143 -8.01 11.17 -0.96
C ALA A 143 -8.26 12.55 -1.59
N ASP A 144 -9.51 12.87 -1.95
CA ASP A 144 -9.89 14.17 -2.53
C ASP A 144 -9.72 15.35 -1.58
N ILE A 145 -9.65 15.09 -0.27
CA ILE A 145 -9.35 16.11 0.74
C ILE A 145 -7.85 16.06 1.06
N ALA A 146 -7.28 14.86 1.22
CA ALA A 146 -5.91 14.71 1.69
C ALA A 146 -4.86 15.13 0.64
N LEU A 147 -5.05 14.72 -0.61
CA LEU A 147 -4.07 14.92 -1.66
C LEU A 147 -3.86 16.40 -2.00
N PRO A 148 -4.89 17.26 -2.17
CA PRO A 148 -4.66 18.68 -2.41
C PRO A 148 -3.83 19.36 -1.30
N ILE A 149 -4.07 18.98 -0.04
CA ILE A 149 -3.32 19.49 1.13
C ILE A 149 -1.86 19.01 1.08
N ILE A 150 -1.64 17.74 0.77
CA ILE A 150 -0.28 17.18 0.62
C ILE A 150 0.45 17.86 -0.53
N ALA A 151 -0.19 18.01 -1.70
CA ALA A 151 0.40 18.64 -2.89
C ALA A 151 0.86 20.09 -2.60
N GLU A 152 0.02 20.86 -1.90
CA GLU A 152 0.37 22.22 -1.51
C GLU A 152 1.63 22.25 -0.62
N CYS A 153 1.73 21.33 0.34
CA CYS A 153 2.88 21.25 1.23
C CYS A 153 4.15 20.66 0.58
N GLU A 154 4.00 19.77 -0.40
CA GLU A 154 5.12 19.10 -1.10
C GLU A 154 5.75 19.99 -2.17
N SER A 155 4.95 20.67 -2.98
CA SER A 155 5.44 21.47 -4.12
C SER A 155 4.75 22.82 -4.33
N GLY A 156 3.82 23.21 -3.45
CA GLY A 156 2.90 24.33 -3.70
C GLY A 156 1.90 24.00 -4.81
N GLY A 157 1.54 22.71 -4.95
CA GLY A 157 0.62 22.24 -5.98
C GLY A 157 1.19 22.20 -7.41
N ARG A 158 2.48 22.48 -7.59
CA ARG A 158 3.12 22.56 -8.91
C ARG A 158 3.58 21.19 -9.42
N GLN A 159 3.19 20.85 -10.64
CA GLN A 159 3.72 19.68 -11.34
C GLN A 159 5.06 19.97 -12.03
N PHE A 160 5.20 21.15 -12.64
CA PHE A 160 6.34 21.51 -13.47
C PHE A 160 7.10 22.71 -12.89
N GLU A 161 8.35 22.86 -13.29
CA GLU A 161 9.12 24.09 -13.16
C GLU A 161 8.47 25.22 -14.01
N ASP A 162 9.05 26.42 -13.94
CA ASP A 162 8.52 27.59 -14.66
C ASP A 162 8.51 27.42 -16.20
N ASP A 163 9.19 26.41 -16.73
CA ASP A 163 9.18 26.04 -18.15
C ASP A 163 7.91 25.29 -18.59
N GLY A 164 7.08 24.84 -17.65
CA GLY A 164 5.85 24.09 -17.91
C GLY A 164 6.04 22.67 -18.45
N VAL A 165 7.27 22.17 -18.49
CA VAL A 165 7.60 20.86 -19.09
C VAL A 165 8.45 20.00 -18.15
N THR A 166 9.41 20.59 -17.45
CA THR A 166 10.30 19.86 -16.55
C THR A 166 9.58 19.58 -15.23
N PRO A 167 9.47 18.31 -14.78
CA PRO A 167 8.82 18.02 -13.50
C PRO A 167 9.53 18.71 -12.33
N PHE A 168 8.75 19.36 -11.47
CA PHE A 168 9.26 20.12 -10.33
C PHE A 168 10.03 19.23 -9.34
N LYS A 169 11.19 19.70 -8.86
CA LYS A 169 12.03 18.99 -7.87
C LYS A 169 12.36 19.86 -6.66
N ASN A 170 12.11 19.35 -5.44
CA ASN A 170 12.29 20.13 -4.21
C ASN A 170 13.74 20.25 -3.70
N ARG A 171 14.61 19.27 -3.98
CA ARG A 171 15.98 19.21 -3.47
C ARG A 171 16.91 18.61 -4.51
N GLU A 172 18.09 19.22 -4.64
CA GLU A 172 19.16 18.68 -5.48
C GLU A 172 19.53 17.26 -5.01
N GLY A 173 19.56 16.32 -5.96
CA GLY A 173 19.83 14.91 -5.68
C GLY A 173 18.63 14.07 -5.21
N SER A 174 17.47 14.67 -4.94
CA SER A 174 16.24 13.90 -4.69
C SER A 174 15.67 13.34 -5.99
N SER A 175 15.11 12.13 -5.93
CA SER A 175 14.32 11.54 -7.02
C SER A 175 12.83 11.90 -6.95
N ALA A 176 12.41 12.66 -5.94
CA ALA A 176 11.05 13.14 -5.77
C ALA A 176 10.69 14.12 -6.90
N ILE A 177 9.57 13.87 -7.60
CA ILE A 177 9.14 14.68 -8.74
C ILE A 177 7.66 15.05 -8.71
N GLY A 178 7.36 16.22 -9.26
CA GLY A 178 6.01 16.67 -9.59
C GLY A 178 5.18 17.14 -8.39
N LYS A 179 3.87 17.23 -8.62
CA LYS A 179 2.87 17.80 -7.70
C LYS A 179 2.85 17.16 -6.32
N TYR A 180 3.06 15.84 -6.28
CA TYR A 180 3.05 15.05 -5.04
C TYR A 180 4.44 14.61 -4.58
N GLN A 181 5.51 15.12 -5.21
CA GLN A 181 6.92 14.80 -4.89
C GLN A 181 7.15 13.28 -4.73
N ILE A 182 6.64 12.49 -5.68
CA ILE A 182 6.73 11.03 -5.65
C ILE A 182 8.17 10.62 -5.97
N LEU A 183 8.78 9.79 -5.12
CA LEU A 183 10.14 9.26 -5.31
C LEU A 183 10.23 8.37 -6.56
N ALA A 184 10.69 8.94 -7.68
CA ALA A 184 10.77 8.24 -8.96
C ALA A 184 11.65 6.98 -8.87
N SER A 185 12.72 7.02 -8.06
CA SER A 185 13.62 5.87 -7.87
C SER A 185 12.94 4.63 -7.29
N GLU A 186 11.83 4.78 -6.59
CA GLU A 186 11.08 3.67 -5.97
C GLU A 186 9.79 3.33 -6.71
N HIS A 187 9.24 4.31 -7.43
CA HIS A 187 7.86 4.26 -7.88
C HIS A 187 7.66 4.37 -9.38
N GLU A 188 8.61 4.91 -10.14
CA GLU A 188 8.43 5.18 -11.58
C GLU A 188 8.12 3.90 -12.37
N GLU A 189 8.94 2.85 -12.19
CA GLU A 189 8.73 1.57 -12.87
C GLU A 189 7.37 0.95 -12.52
N ARG A 190 7.00 0.99 -11.23
CA ARG A 190 5.73 0.44 -10.76
C ARG A 190 4.54 1.24 -11.28
N ALA A 191 4.60 2.55 -11.25
CA ALA A 191 3.54 3.43 -11.73
C ALA A 191 3.25 3.17 -13.21
N LEU A 192 4.30 3.13 -14.02
CA LEU A 192 4.19 2.94 -15.46
C LEU A 192 3.75 1.51 -15.81
N ASN A 193 4.45 0.49 -15.31
CA ASN A 193 4.25 -0.88 -15.77
C ASN A 193 3.02 -1.56 -15.16
N LYS A 194 2.63 -1.19 -13.93
CA LYS A 194 1.50 -1.82 -13.23
C LYS A 194 0.20 -1.05 -13.38
N TYR A 195 0.27 0.29 -13.39
CA TYR A 195 -0.92 1.14 -13.38
C TYR A 195 -1.06 2.02 -14.62
N GLY A 196 -0.06 2.06 -15.50
CA GLY A 196 -0.10 2.89 -16.72
C GLY A 196 0.04 4.39 -16.44
N PHE A 197 0.57 4.78 -15.27
CA PHE A 197 0.77 6.17 -14.91
C PHE A 197 2.21 6.62 -15.16
N ASP A 198 2.38 7.60 -16.05
CA ASP A 198 3.64 8.34 -16.17
C ASP A 198 3.68 9.48 -15.15
N ILE A 199 4.38 9.28 -14.04
CA ILE A 199 4.47 10.22 -12.92
C ILE A 199 5.20 11.53 -13.26
N ARG A 200 5.81 11.64 -14.45
CA ARG A 200 6.38 12.91 -14.96
C ARG A 200 5.31 13.83 -15.54
N THR A 201 4.15 13.28 -15.93
CA THR A 201 2.98 14.05 -16.35
C THR A 201 2.11 14.42 -15.15
N GLU A 202 1.35 15.51 -15.23
CA GLU A 202 0.43 15.90 -14.15
C GLU A 202 -0.62 14.83 -13.87
N ALA A 203 -1.26 14.32 -14.92
CA ALA A 203 -2.30 13.29 -14.81
C ALA A 203 -1.76 11.98 -14.21
N GLY A 204 -0.56 11.55 -14.61
CA GLY A 204 0.06 10.35 -14.05
C GLY A 204 0.57 10.55 -12.63
N ASN A 205 1.09 11.73 -12.28
CA ASN A 205 1.51 12.06 -10.91
C ASN A 205 0.30 12.00 -9.96
N GLU A 206 -0.82 12.62 -10.34
CA GLU A 206 -2.05 12.59 -9.54
C GLU A 206 -2.70 11.21 -9.49
N GLY A 207 -2.79 10.51 -10.62
CA GLY A 207 -3.34 9.15 -10.69
C GLY A 207 -2.57 8.19 -9.80
N TYR A 208 -1.24 8.25 -9.82
CA TYR A 208 -0.41 7.38 -8.99
C TYR A 208 -0.39 7.81 -7.51
N ALA A 209 -0.47 9.10 -7.19
CA ALA A 209 -0.64 9.57 -5.81
C ALA A 209 -1.91 8.99 -5.15
N ARG A 210 -3.01 8.91 -5.90
CA ARG A 210 -4.25 8.27 -5.43
C ARG A 210 -4.06 6.78 -5.13
N VAL A 211 -3.29 6.07 -5.97
CA VAL A 211 -2.93 4.67 -5.70
C VAL A 211 -2.14 4.56 -4.39
N LEU A 212 -1.06 5.32 -4.24
CA LEU A 212 -0.23 5.31 -3.03
C LEU A 212 -1.03 5.61 -1.77
N TYR A 213 -1.90 6.62 -1.84
CA TYR A 213 -2.77 7.01 -0.73
C TYR A 213 -3.79 5.92 -0.39
N SER A 214 -4.40 5.29 -1.38
CA SER A 214 -5.35 4.19 -1.16
C SER A 214 -4.71 2.96 -0.51
N GLU A 215 -3.45 2.68 -0.84
CA GLU A 215 -2.72 1.50 -0.34
C GLU A 215 -2.16 1.71 1.06
N SER A 216 -1.78 2.95 1.41
CA SER A 216 -0.95 3.20 2.60
C SER A 216 -1.22 4.51 3.35
N GLY A 217 -2.27 5.25 2.96
CA GLY A 217 -2.57 6.56 3.52
C GLY A 217 -1.42 7.54 3.26
N THR A 218 -0.96 8.22 4.30
CA THR A 218 0.07 9.28 4.19
C THR A 218 1.51 8.77 4.16
N LYS A 219 1.74 7.46 4.27
CA LYS A 219 3.08 6.87 4.51
C LYS A 219 4.16 7.34 3.54
N HIS A 220 3.84 7.50 2.26
CA HIS A 220 4.81 7.92 1.23
C HIS A 220 5.26 9.38 1.34
N TRP A 221 4.56 10.20 2.13
CA TRP A 221 4.85 11.64 2.31
C TRP A 221 5.37 11.96 3.72
N GLU A 222 5.58 10.95 4.56
CA GLU A 222 6.02 11.14 5.95
C GLU A 222 7.53 11.30 6.11
N ALA A 223 8.30 10.97 5.08
CA ALA A 223 9.76 11.01 5.11
C ALA A 223 10.31 12.44 5.22
N ASP A 224 9.66 13.43 4.60
CA ASP A 224 10.03 14.83 4.75
C ASP A 224 9.35 15.42 5.99
N SER A 225 10.14 15.67 7.04
CA SER A 225 9.66 16.30 8.28
C SER A 225 9.10 17.70 8.05
N LYS A 226 9.59 18.44 7.05
CA LYS A 226 9.11 19.79 6.73
C LYS A 226 7.74 19.74 6.05
N SER A 227 7.58 18.87 5.05
CA SER A 227 6.29 18.65 4.38
C SER A 227 5.26 18.10 5.37
N SER A 228 5.62 17.06 6.13
CA SER A 228 4.69 16.45 7.09
C SER A 228 4.30 17.38 8.23
N ALA A 229 5.16 18.31 8.66
CA ALA A 229 4.78 19.35 9.60
C ALA A 229 3.75 20.34 9.02
N CYS A 230 3.71 20.53 7.70
CA CYS A 230 2.75 21.38 7.01
C CYS A 230 1.38 20.70 6.86
N TRP A 231 1.30 19.46 6.35
CA TRP A 231 0.01 18.83 6.06
C TRP A 231 -0.60 18.08 7.25
N ARG A 232 0.19 17.53 8.19
CA ARG A 232 -0.37 16.75 9.32
C ARG A 232 -1.39 17.53 10.15
N PRO A 233 -1.13 18.77 10.60
CA PRO A 233 -2.10 19.53 11.38
C PRO A 233 -3.39 19.80 10.61
N GLN A 234 -3.29 20.02 9.29
CA GLN A 234 -4.43 20.26 8.42
C GLN A 234 -5.28 19.00 8.30
N LEU A 235 -4.68 17.84 8.01
CA LEU A 235 -5.41 16.55 7.98
C LEU A 235 -5.98 16.17 9.36
N GLN A 236 -5.29 16.51 10.44
CA GLN A 236 -5.78 16.29 11.81
C GLN A 236 -7.03 17.11 12.12
N ALA A 237 -7.14 18.33 11.59
CA ALA A 237 -8.35 19.13 11.71
C ALA A 237 -9.56 18.43 11.06
N TYR A 238 -9.35 17.70 9.95
CA TYR A 238 -10.40 16.91 9.29
C TYR A 238 -10.74 15.60 9.99
N THR A 239 -9.78 14.98 10.69
CA THR A 239 -10.04 13.74 11.44
C THR A 239 -10.69 14.00 12.80
N GLY A 240 -10.58 15.22 13.31
CA GLY A 240 -11.14 15.65 14.59
C GLY A 240 -10.51 14.94 15.78
N LYS A 241 -10.07 15.71 16.78
CA LYS A 241 -10.13 15.19 18.15
C LYS A 241 -11.56 14.69 18.36
N PRO A 242 -11.80 13.53 18.99
CA PRO A 242 -13.15 13.12 19.34
C PRO A 242 -13.73 14.19 20.26
N SER A 243 -14.50 15.13 19.69
CA SER A 243 -15.35 15.99 20.46
C SER A 243 -16.30 15.04 21.17
N ARG A 244 -16.28 15.02 22.50
CA ARG A 244 -17.21 14.26 23.35
C ARG A 244 -18.61 14.86 23.27
N THR A 245 -19.11 15.04 22.06
CA THR A 245 -20.47 15.44 21.72
C THR A 245 -20.87 14.56 20.53
N PRO A 246 -22.06 13.94 20.59
CA PRO A 246 -22.35 12.72 19.86
C PRO A 246 -22.46 12.97 18.36
N THR A 247 -21.95 12.02 17.57
CA THR A 247 -22.27 11.79 16.15
C THR A 247 -22.01 12.98 15.22
N GLN A 248 -20.75 13.19 14.82
CA GLN A 248 -20.45 14.04 13.67
C GLN A 248 -20.87 13.32 12.37
N GLU A 249 -22.17 13.39 12.09
CA GLU A 249 -22.82 12.86 10.89
C GLU A 249 -22.67 13.80 9.69
N SER A 250 -21.88 14.87 9.74
CA SER A 250 -21.69 15.75 8.60
C SER A 250 -20.30 16.39 8.51
N TYR A 251 -19.82 16.60 7.28
CA TYR A 251 -18.63 17.41 6.98
C TYR A 251 -18.90 18.34 5.79
N SER A 252 -18.07 19.38 5.62
CA SER A 252 -18.21 20.36 4.55
C SER A 252 -16.95 20.45 3.69
N LEU A 253 -17.12 20.62 2.38
CA LEU A 253 -16.06 20.81 1.38
C LEU A 253 -16.38 22.08 0.58
N THR A 254 -15.42 23.00 0.48
CA THR A 254 -15.55 24.18 -0.37
C THR A 254 -14.82 23.97 -1.68
N VAL A 255 -15.51 24.23 -2.80
CA VAL A 255 -15.05 24.00 -4.16
C VAL A 255 -15.23 25.28 -4.96
N ASN A 256 -14.27 25.62 -5.81
CA ASN A 256 -14.43 26.74 -6.75
C ASN A 256 -15.08 26.24 -8.04
N ALA A 257 -16.21 26.84 -8.43
CA ALA A 257 -16.81 26.67 -9.73
C ALA A 257 -16.20 27.70 -10.70
N PRO A 258 -15.36 27.30 -11.67
CA PRO A 258 -14.70 28.22 -12.58
C PRO A 258 -15.65 28.82 -13.62
N VAL A 259 -15.25 29.96 -14.19
CA VAL A 259 -15.91 30.57 -15.36
C VAL A 259 -15.45 29.82 -16.61
N GLY A 260 -16.40 29.34 -17.44
CA GLY A 260 -16.08 28.65 -18.69
C GLY A 260 -16.18 27.13 -18.60
N PRO A 261 -15.07 26.36 -18.66
CA PRO A 261 -15.10 24.90 -18.53
C PRO A 261 -15.56 24.48 -17.13
N SER A 262 -16.02 23.23 -16.97
CA SER A 262 -16.42 22.69 -15.68
C SER A 262 -15.22 22.42 -14.78
N SER A 263 -15.42 22.42 -13.46
CA SER A 263 -14.43 22.00 -12.45
C SER A 263 -14.00 20.54 -12.64
N TYR A 264 -12.96 20.13 -11.89
CA TYR A 264 -12.64 18.72 -11.72
C TYR A 264 -13.82 17.95 -11.11
N GLU A 265 -13.84 16.63 -11.34
CA GLU A 265 -14.82 15.71 -10.79
C GLU A 265 -14.62 15.55 -9.29
N ILE A 266 -15.68 15.75 -8.52
CA ILE A 266 -15.71 15.53 -7.07
C ILE A 266 -16.48 14.26 -6.78
N GLU A 267 -15.85 13.31 -6.11
CA GLU A 267 -16.51 12.07 -5.72
C GLU A 267 -17.34 12.27 -4.44
N VAL A 268 -18.61 11.86 -4.51
CA VAL A 268 -19.51 11.84 -3.34
C VAL A 268 -19.29 10.52 -2.59
N PRO A 269 -18.88 10.53 -1.31
CA PRO A 269 -18.65 9.28 -0.59
C PRO A 269 -19.92 8.46 -0.42
N ILE A 270 -19.75 7.13 -0.49
CA ILE A 270 -20.85 6.18 -0.34
C ILE A 270 -21.50 6.33 1.04
N GLY A 271 -22.83 6.44 1.05
CA GLY A 271 -23.62 6.58 2.29
C GLY A 271 -23.68 8.00 2.85
N PHE A 272 -23.37 9.01 2.03
CA PHE A 272 -23.59 10.41 2.36
C PHE A 272 -24.62 11.03 1.39
N ASP A 273 -25.54 11.80 1.96
CA ASP A 273 -26.30 12.83 1.26
C ASP A 273 -25.42 14.07 1.12
N PHE A 274 -25.72 14.93 0.15
CA PHE A 274 -25.04 16.21 0.03
C PHE A 274 -26.01 17.34 -0.27
N SER A 275 -25.68 18.55 0.14
CA SER A 275 -26.40 19.78 -0.18
C SER A 275 -25.44 20.93 -0.43
N TRP A 276 -25.85 21.91 -1.25
CA TRP A 276 -25.04 23.08 -1.60
C TRP A 276 -25.72 24.40 -1.27
N GLY A 277 -26.75 24.39 -0.40
CA GLY A 277 -27.54 25.57 -0.06
C GLY A 277 -26.78 26.71 0.62
N GLY A 278 -25.59 26.45 1.17
CA GLY A 278 -24.72 27.47 1.79
C GLY A 278 -23.68 28.07 0.85
N SER A 279 -23.80 27.87 -0.46
CA SER A 279 -22.83 28.32 -1.46
C SER A 279 -22.99 29.80 -1.81
N GLU A 280 -21.90 30.42 -2.27
CA GLU A 280 -21.87 31.82 -2.72
C GLU A 280 -21.77 31.90 -4.25
N GLY A 281 -22.60 32.76 -4.85
CA GLY A 281 -22.65 32.97 -6.30
C GLY A 281 -23.52 31.96 -7.03
N SER A 282 -23.62 32.14 -8.35
CA SER A 282 -24.50 31.36 -9.23
C SER A 282 -23.69 30.30 -10.00
N PHE A 283 -24.14 29.05 -9.99
CA PHE A 283 -23.44 27.94 -10.66
C PHE A 283 -24.39 26.84 -11.16
N VAL A 284 -23.88 26.02 -12.07
CA VAL A 284 -24.46 24.75 -12.50
C VAL A 284 -23.66 23.61 -11.88
N VAL A 285 -24.36 22.64 -11.31
CA VAL A 285 -23.79 21.34 -10.96
C VAL A 285 -24.23 20.29 -11.99
N GLU A 286 -23.29 19.48 -12.47
CA GLU A 286 -23.53 18.39 -13.41
C GLU A 286 -23.06 17.06 -12.80
N ASN A 287 -23.87 16.01 -12.91
CA ASN A 287 -23.50 14.68 -12.44
C ASN A 287 -22.84 13.81 -13.53
N GLU A 288 -22.41 12.60 -13.18
CA GLU A 288 -21.79 11.67 -14.14
C GLU A 288 -22.71 11.24 -15.31
N LYS A 289 -24.01 11.51 -15.24
CA LYS A 289 -24.98 11.24 -16.31
C LYS A 289 -25.27 12.47 -17.18
N GLY A 290 -24.57 13.58 -16.95
CA GLY A 290 -24.81 14.84 -17.67
C GLY A 290 -26.08 15.57 -17.25
N ILE A 291 -26.74 15.15 -16.16
CA ILE A 291 -27.90 15.85 -15.63
C ILE A 291 -27.41 17.05 -14.84
N GLN A 292 -28.01 18.21 -15.13
CA GLN A 292 -27.63 19.48 -14.55
C GLN A 292 -28.69 19.97 -13.56
N ALA A 293 -28.24 20.66 -12.52
CA ALA A 293 -29.07 21.47 -11.64
C ALA A 293 -28.42 22.84 -11.46
N ARG A 294 -29.23 23.90 -11.43
CA ARG A 294 -28.81 25.29 -11.30
C ARG A 294 -29.02 25.79 -9.87
N PHE A 295 -28.05 26.54 -9.39
CA PHE A 295 -28.13 27.28 -8.13
C PHE A 295 -27.83 28.75 -8.43
N ASP A 296 -28.81 29.62 -8.17
CA ASP A 296 -28.67 31.06 -8.34
C ASP A 296 -29.46 31.79 -7.23
N PRO A 297 -28.80 32.13 -6.10
CA PRO A 297 -29.46 32.69 -4.94
C PRO A 297 -30.03 34.08 -5.19
N ASP A 298 -29.41 34.86 -6.10
CA ASP A 298 -29.85 36.23 -6.43
C ASP A 298 -31.20 36.21 -7.18
N ASN A 299 -31.47 35.14 -7.93
CA ASN A 299 -32.71 34.93 -8.68
C ASN A 299 -33.67 33.93 -7.99
N ASN A 300 -33.40 33.56 -6.73
CA ASN A 300 -34.19 32.57 -5.98
C ASN A 300 -34.37 31.23 -6.73
N LEU A 301 -33.36 30.81 -7.50
CA LEU A 301 -33.34 29.55 -8.24
C LEU A 301 -32.53 28.51 -7.48
N PHE A 302 -33.22 27.47 -7.00
CA PHE A 302 -32.63 26.37 -6.24
C PHE A 302 -33.10 25.04 -6.83
N GLU A 303 -32.39 24.56 -7.85
CA GLU A 303 -32.65 23.23 -8.42
C GLU A 303 -31.81 22.19 -7.68
N ASP A 304 -32.44 21.05 -7.38
CA ASP A 304 -31.75 19.86 -6.89
C ASP A 304 -31.46 18.92 -8.05
N LEU A 305 -30.33 18.20 -7.97
CA LEU A 305 -30.11 17.08 -8.88
C LEU A 305 -31.19 16.01 -8.63
N PRO A 306 -31.88 15.53 -9.68
CA PRO A 306 -32.89 14.50 -9.49
C PRO A 306 -32.24 13.26 -8.91
N TRP A 307 -32.95 12.59 -8.01
CA TRP A 307 -32.52 11.30 -7.46
C TRP A 307 -32.25 10.34 -8.61
N ILE A 308 -30.98 9.99 -8.78
CA ILE A 308 -30.57 9.03 -9.79
C ILE A 308 -31.04 7.66 -9.29
N ASN A 309 -32.01 7.08 -9.99
CA ASN A 309 -32.58 5.72 -9.81
C ASN A 309 -33.85 5.64 -8.92
N GLN A 310 -35.02 5.91 -9.50
CA GLN A 310 -36.24 5.18 -9.12
C GLN A 310 -36.10 3.73 -9.61
N GLY A 311 -35.70 2.79 -8.75
CA GLY A 311 -35.98 1.35 -9.01
C GLY A 311 -34.96 0.30 -8.58
N GLU A 312 -33.66 0.47 -8.78
CA GLU A 312 -32.75 -0.71 -8.70
C GLU A 312 -31.61 -0.67 -7.66
N LYS A 313 -31.27 0.49 -7.09
CA LYS A 313 -30.48 0.66 -5.85
C LYS A 313 -30.34 2.15 -5.59
N SER A 314 -30.84 2.61 -4.44
CA SER A 314 -30.76 4.01 -4.01
C SER A 314 -29.31 4.45 -3.87
N GLY A 315 -28.90 5.46 -4.63
CA GLY A 315 -27.58 6.07 -4.51
C GLY A 315 -27.54 7.41 -5.24
N PHE A 316 -26.91 8.39 -4.62
CA PHE A 316 -26.66 9.70 -5.22
C PHE A 316 -25.66 9.60 -6.39
N SER A 317 -25.61 10.64 -7.22
CA SER A 317 -24.52 10.90 -8.16
C SER A 317 -23.18 10.57 -7.51
N LYS A 318 -22.37 9.73 -8.13
CA LYS A 318 -21.03 9.42 -7.61
C LYS A 318 -20.06 10.57 -7.85
N LYS A 319 -20.29 11.38 -8.89
CA LYS A 319 -19.36 12.41 -9.32
C LYS A 319 -20.10 13.70 -9.65
N LEU A 320 -19.53 14.82 -9.23
CA LEU A 320 -20.08 16.16 -9.46
C LEU A 320 -19.05 17.05 -10.15
N LYS A 321 -19.51 17.86 -11.09
CA LYS A 321 -18.76 18.95 -11.72
C LYS A 321 -19.51 20.25 -11.50
N PHE A 322 -18.79 21.34 -11.29
CA PHE A 322 -19.37 22.66 -11.05
C PHE A 322 -18.88 23.65 -12.10
N LYS A 323 -19.76 24.55 -12.53
CA LYS A 323 -19.44 25.61 -13.49
C LYS A 323 -20.13 26.90 -13.07
N SER A 324 -19.42 28.01 -13.03
CA SER A 324 -20.04 29.30 -12.72
C SER A 324 -21.02 29.74 -13.83
N LEU A 325 -22.14 30.31 -13.41
CA LEU A 325 -23.11 30.97 -14.29
C LEU A 325 -22.81 32.45 -14.50
N SER A 326 -21.92 33.04 -13.69
CA SER A 326 -21.54 34.45 -13.79
C SER A 326 -20.20 34.65 -14.51
N ASP A 327 -19.82 35.91 -14.65
CA ASP A 327 -18.51 36.35 -15.13
C ASP A 327 -17.38 36.14 -14.09
N LYS A 328 -17.72 35.65 -12.89
CA LYS A 328 -16.78 35.41 -11.78
C LYS A 328 -16.88 33.97 -11.28
N PRO A 329 -15.79 33.39 -10.74
CA PRO A 329 -15.88 32.08 -10.10
C PRO A 329 -16.85 32.09 -8.91
N ALA A 330 -17.62 31.02 -8.74
CA ALA A 330 -18.52 30.85 -7.59
C ALA A 330 -17.89 29.92 -6.54
N LYS A 331 -18.18 30.14 -5.25
CA LYS A 331 -17.70 29.29 -4.16
C LYS A 331 -18.80 28.34 -3.72
N VAL A 332 -18.64 27.08 -4.06
CA VAL A 332 -19.60 26.02 -3.76
C VAL A 332 -19.27 25.40 -2.40
N ASN A 333 -20.16 25.55 -1.43
CA ASN A 333 -20.04 24.93 -0.12
C ASN A 333 -20.88 23.65 -0.07
N LEU A 334 -20.24 22.52 -0.35
CA LEU A 334 -20.85 21.20 -0.26
C LEU A 334 -20.89 20.74 1.20
N ARG A 335 -22.09 20.45 1.69
CA ARG A 335 -22.29 19.83 3.00
C ARG A 335 -22.68 18.39 2.77
N PHE A 336 -21.85 17.46 3.23
CA PHE A 336 -22.14 16.04 3.24
C PHE A 336 -22.73 15.64 4.57
N THR A 337 -23.83 14.90 4.55
CA THR A 337 -24.50 14.35 5.73
C THR A 337 -24.58 12.85 5.58
N LYS A 338 -23.97 12.11 6.50
CA LYS A 338 -24.04 10.65 6.54
C LYS A 338 -25.51 10.25 6.58
N GLN A 339 -25.91 9.41 5.63
CA GLN A 339 -27.22 8.79 5.66
C GLN A 339 -27.33 8.03 6.97
N SER A 340 -28.20 8.52 7.85
CA SER A 340 -28.65 7.70 8.96
C SER A 340 -29.29 6.49 8.30
N MET A 341 -28.65 5.32 8.42
CA MET A 341 -29.32 4.06 8.17
C MET A 341 -30.39 3.91 9.26
N ARG A 342 -31.43 4.76 9.24
CA ARG A 342 -32.67 4.53 9.95
C ARG A 342 -33.17 3.25 9.34
N GLY A 343 -32.90 2.17 10.05
CA GLY A 343 -33.30 0.85 9.64
C GLY A 343 -34.76 0.90 9.21
N SER A 344 -34.99 0.56 7.95
CA SER A 344 -35.93 -0.52 7.70
C SER A 344 -35.44 -1.72 8.49
N SER A 345 -35.64 -1.69 9.81
CA SER A 345 -35.54 -2.85 10.70
C SER A 345 -36.79 -3.69 10.44
N ARG A 346 -36.99 -4.09 9.19
CA ARG A 346 -37.58 -5.39 8.91
C ARG A 346 -36.40 -6.33 8.84
N SER A 347 -35.96 -6.74 10.02
CA SER A 347 -35.05 -7.85 10.20
C SER A 347 -35.43 -8.98 9.22
N PRO A 348 -34.53 -9.46 8.36
CA PRO A 348 -34.82 -10.61 7.51
C PRO A 348 -35.15 -11.87 8.33
N PHE A 349 -34.77 -11.91 9.62
CA PHE A 349 -35.16 -12.98 10.54
C PHE A 349 -36.64 -12.96 10.93
N LEU A 350 -37.27 -11.78 11.00
CA LEU A 350 -38.71 -11.69 11.27
C LEU A 350 -39.54 -12.17 10.07
N PHE A 351 -39.04 -12.05 8.84
CA PHE A 351 -39.71 -12.59 7.66
C PHE A 351 -39.65 -14.13 7.61
N ILE A 352 -38.53 -14.74 8.03
CA ILE A 352 -38.43 -16.20 8.15
C ILE A 352 -39.32 -16.72 9.30
N TYR A 353 -39.34 -16.03 10.44
CA TYR A 353 -40.17 -16.42 11.58
C TYR A 353 -41.67 -16.30 11.28
N PHE A 354 -42.12 -15.24 10.61
CA PHE A 354 -43.52 -15.10 10.17
C PHE A 354 -43.88 -16.04 9.01
N TYR A 355 -42.95 -16.35 8.10
CA TYR A 355 -43.17 -17.33 7.03
C TYR A 355 -43.37 -18.75 7.59
N PHE A 356 -42.60 -19.14 8.61
CA PHE A 356 -42.78 -20.43 9.29
C PHE A 356 -44.05 -20.49 10.17
N LEU A 357 -44.41 -19.42 10.87
CA LEU A 357 -45.65 -19.37 11.65
C LEU A 357 -46.91 -19.41 10.77
N ARG A 358 -46.87 -18.80 9.58
CA ARG A 358 -48.01 -18.84 8.64
C ARG A 358 -48.20 -20.20 7.98
N LYS A 359 -47.11 -20.96 7.71
CA LYS A 359 -47.21 -22.36 7.25
C LYS A 359 -47.70 -23.31 8.34
N LYS A 360 -47.33 -23.09 9.61
CA LYS A 360 -47.80 -23.93 10.74
C LYS A 360 -49.29 -23.73 11.04
N ALA A 361 -49.84 -22.54 10.78
CA ALA A 361 -51.28 -22.29 10.89
C ALA A 361 -52.10 -22.95 9.77
N ARG A 362 -51.57 -23.01 8.54
CA ARG A 362 -52.25 -23.67 7.41
C ARG A 362 -52.26 -25.20 7.52
N TRP A 363 -51.34 -25.80 8.27
CA TRP A 363 -51.34 -27.26 8.52
C TRP A 363 -52.35 -27.71 9.60
N ARG A 364 -52.95 -26.78 10.35
CA ARG A 364 -53.98 -27.08 11.37
C ARG A 364 -55.42 -26.91 10.87
N SER A 365 -55.64 -26.31 9.70
CA SER A 365 -56.99 -26.19 9.11
C SER A 365 -57.40 -27.41 8.30
N ASP A 366 -56.45 -28.23 7.84
CA ASP A 366 -56.70 -29.28 6.84
C ASP A 366 -56.90 -30.68 7.46
N THR A 367 -56.94 -30.81 8.79
CA THR A 367 -57.16 -32.08 9.50
C THR A 367 -58.49 -32.17 10.23
N LYS A 368 -59.47 -31.31 9.89
CA LYS A 368 -60.79 -31.31 10.52
C LYS A 368 -61.93 -31.37 9.50
N SER A 369 -61.96 -32.40 8.66
CA SER A 369 -63.16 -32.79 7.91
C SER A 369 -63.09 -34.23 7.38
N ILE A 370 -62.84 -35.19 8.26
CA ILE A 370 -63.19 -36.59 7.99
C ILE A 370 -63.79 -37.11 9.29
N ASP A 371 -64.97 -37.73 9.16
CA ASP A 371 -65.85 -38.28 10.20
C ASP A 371 -66.82 -37.27 10.81
N ASP A 372 -67.99 -37.17 10.15
CA ASP A 372 -69.29 -37.40 10.81
C ASP A 372 -70.38 -37.50 9.74
N ASN A 373 -70.81 -38.73 9.43
CA ASN A 373 -72.19 -38.98 9.04
C ASN A 373 -72.57 -40.41 9.48
N PRO A 374 -73.63 -40.60 10.29
CA PRO A 374 -74.18 -41.93 10.59
C PRO A 374 -74.90 -42.57 9.40
#